data_AF-A0A0L6J0K9-F1
#
_entry.id   AF-A0A0L6J0K9-F1
#
_cell.length_a   1.000
_cell.length_b   1.000
_cell.length_c   1.000
_cell.angle_alpha   90.00
_cell.angle_beta   90.00
_cell.angle_gamma   90.00
#
_symmetry.space_group_name_H-M   'P 1'
#
loop_
_entity.id
_entity.type
_entity.pdbx_description
1 polymer ?
#
loop_
_entity_poly.entity_id
_entity_poly.type
_entity_poly.pdbx_seq_one_letter_code
_entity_poly.pdbx_strand_id
1 'polypeptide(L)' 'MASIAILIETPQGARLVAASSAREAALKAESVIAAVPRADLPIPVSVECASPGMADRLMNYLADVQLELMLSEFV' A
#
# COMPACT_ATOMS: atom_id res chain seq x y z
N MET A 1 -1.60 20.72 0.01
CA MET A 1 -2.34 20.11 1.14
C MET A 1 -2.33 18.61 0.91
N ALA A 2 -1.77 17.84 1.84
CA ALA A 2 -1.77 16.39 1.75
C ALA A 2 -3.14 15.84 2.19
N SER A 3 -3.78 15.05 1.34
CA SER A 3 -5.18 14.60 1.50
C SER A 3 -5.34 13.08 1.51
N ILE A 4 -4.21 12.35 1.59
CA ILE A 4 -4.17 10.89 1.55
C ILE A 4 -3.17 10.41 2.60
N ALA A 5 -3.64 9.56 3.51
CA ALA A 5 -2.84 8.82 4.46
C ALA A 5 -3.06 7.32 4.26
N ILE A 6 -2.00 6.55 4.24
CA ILE A 6 -2.03 5.09 4.10
C ILE A 6 -1.30 4.50 5.31
N LEU A 7 -2.01 3.70 6.10
CA LEU A 7 -1.43 2.92 7.18
C LEU A 7 -1.15 1.51 6.67
N ILE A 8 0.08 1.04 6.87
CA ILE A 8 0.56 -0.27 6.43
C ILE A 8 1.10 -0.98 7.66
N GLU A 9 0.49 -2.10 8.05
CA GLU A 9 0.93 -2.87 9.20
C GLU A 9 1.94 -3.93 8.77
N THR A 10 3.23 -3.68 9.02
CA THR A 10 4.29 -4.64 8.70
C THR A 10 4.69 -5.43 9.96
N PRO A 11 5.31 -6.62 9.82
CA PRO A 11 5.89 -7.36 10.96
C PRO A 11 6.94 -6.55 11.73
N GLN A 12 7.58 -5.59 11.07
CA GLN A 12 8.59 -4.70 11.66
C GLN A 12 7.96 -3.47 12.36
N GLY A 13 6.63 -3.35 12.32
CA GLY A 13 5.85 -2.25 12.87
C GLY A 13 4.97 -1.55 11.84
N ALA A 14 4.04 -0.73 12.33
CA ALA A 14 3.16 0.05 11.46
C ALA A 14 3.92 1.20 10.77
N ARG A 15 3.65 1.40 9.48
CA ARG A 15 4.18 2.50 8.67
C ARG A 15 3.02 3.37 8.21
N LEU A 16 3.09 4.65 8.55
CA LEU A 16 2.14 5.65 8.07
C LEU A 16 2.78 6.44 6.91
N VAL A 17 2.13 6.42 5.76
CA VAL A 17 2.54 7.12 4.55
C VAL A 17 1.54 8.25 4.28
N ALA A 18 2.03 9.50 4.27
CA ALA A 18 1.24 10.65 3.87
C ALA A 18 1.73 11.20 2.52
N ALA A 19 0.78 11.58 1.67
CA ALA A 19 1.07 12.10 0.34
C ALA A 19 0.04 13.15 -0.11
N SER A 20 0.46 13.98 -1.07
CA SER A 20 -0.40 15.03 -1.65
C SER A 20 -1.10 14.61 -2.94
N SER A 21 -0.80 13.41 -3.44
CA SER A 21 -1.44 12.86 -4.64
C SER A 21 -1.57 11.34 -4.54
N ALA A 22 -2.56 10.77 -5.24
CA ALA A 22 -2.76 9.33 -5.28
C ALA A 22 -1.54 8.58 -5.81
N ARG A 23 -0.87 9.14 -6.84
CA ARG A 23 0.32 8.54 -7.44
C ARG A 23 1.49 8.48 -6.46
N GLU A 24 1.73 9.56 -5.74
CA GLU A 24 2.77 9.60 -4.72
C GLU A 24 2.45 8.65 -3.55
N ALA A 25 1.19 8.60 -3.13
CA ALA A 25 0.71 7.68 -2.10
C ALA A 25 0.97 6.22 -2.50
N ALA A 26 0.58 5.86 -3.73
CA ALA A 26 0.77 4.54 -4.31
C ALA A 26 2.24 4.14 -4.35
N LEU A 27 3.11 4.97 -4.94
CA LEU A 27 4.55 4.68 -5.06
C LEU A 27 5.23 4.49 -3.71
N LYS A 28 4.88 5.33 -2.72
CA LYS A 28 5.43 5.21 -1.37
C LYS A 28 4.93 3.95 -0.66
N ALA A 29 3.64 3.63 -0.79
CA ALA A 29 3.06 2.43 -0.20
C ALA A 29 3.62 1.15 -0.85
N GLU A 30 3.76 1.13 -2.17
CA GLU A 30 4.39 0.05 -2.94
C GLU A 30 5.82 -0.18 -2.47
N SER A 31 6.61 0.88 -2.28
CA SER A 31 7.98 0.77 -1.77
C SER A 31 8.05 0.13 -0.37
N VAL A 32 7.05 0.41 0.48
CA VAL A 32 6.95 -0.21 1.82
C VAL A 32 6.56 -1.68 1.72
N ILE A 33 5.57 -2.00 0.88
CA ILE A 33 5.12 -3.39 0.66
C ILE A 33 6.25 -4.23 0.04
N ALA A 34 6.97 -3.69 -0.95
CA ALA A 34 8.08 -4.36 -1.60
C ALA A 34 9.28 -4.62 -0.66
N ALA A 35 9.40 -3.86 0.43
CA ALA A 35 10.41 -4.07 1.46
C ALA A 35 10.03 -5.14 2.50
N VAL A 36 8.77 -5.59 2.52
CA VAL A 36 8.28 -6.62 3.43
C VAL A 36 8.65 -8.00 2.88
N PRO A 37 9.13 -8.94 3.72
CA PRO A 37 9.38 -10.31 3.28
C PRO A 37 8.11 -10.93 2.68
N ARG A 38 8.23 -11.61 1.53
CA ARG A 38 7.09 -12.21 0.83
C ARG A 38 6.30 -13.21 1.70
N ALA A 39 6.97 -13.88 2.64
CA ALA A 39 6.34 -14.81 3.58
C ALA A 39 5.34 -14.13 4.53
N ASP A 40 5.44 -12.81 4.70
CA ASP A 40 4.57 -12.02 5.56
C ASP A 40 3.46 -11.30 4.76
N LEU A 41 3.41 -11.47 3.44
CA LEU A 41 2.33 -10.97 2.60
C LEU A 41 1.14 -11.96 2.57
N PRO A 42 -0.11 -11.48 2.54
CA PRO A 42 -0.51 -10.09 2.50
C PRO A 42 -0.49 -9.41 3.88
N ILE A 43 -0.14 -8.13 3.89
CA ILE A 43 -0.18 -7.26 5.07
C ILE A 43 -1.42 -6.36 5.08
N PRO A 44 -1.95 -6.04 6.27
CA PRO A 44 -3.06 -5.08 6.39
C PRO A 44 -2.68 -3.70 5.88
N VAL A 45 -3.54 -3.13 5.04
CA VAL A 45 -3.41 -1.76 4.52
C VAL A 45 -4.74 -1.03 4.72
N SER A 46 -4.67 0.18 5.28
CA SER A 46 -5.82 1.07 5.45
C SER A 46 -5.54 2.40 4.75
N VAL A 47 -6.50 2.90 3.97
CA VAL A 47 -6.37 4.17 3.25
C VAL A 47 -7.38 5.17 3.79
N GLU A 48 -6.89 6.30 4.30
CA GLU A 48 -7.69 7.46 4.66
C GLU A 48 -7.52 8.54 3.59
N CYS A 49 -8.63 8.89 2.92
CA CYS A 49 -8.65 9.93 1.90
C CYS A 49 -9.96 10.71 1.96
N ALA A 50 -9.92 12.00 1.64
CA ALA A 50 -11.12 12.84 1.53
C ALA A 50 -12.07 12.43 0.38
N SER A 51 -11.59 11.65 -0.60
CA SER A 51 -12.38 11.17 -1.74
C SER A 51 -12.58 9.65 -1.64
N PRO A 52 -13.81 9.17 -1.38
CA PRO A 52 -14.08 7.73 -1.23
C PRO A 52 -13.65 6.90 -2.45
N GLY A 53 -13.99 7.37 -3.66
CA GLY A 53 -13.62 6.66 -4.89
C GLY A 53 -12.11 6.61 -5.17
N MET A 54 -11.31 7.46 -4.52
CA MET A 54 -9.85 7.39 -4.58
C MET A 54 -9.29 6.38 -3.58
N ALA A 55 -9.89 6.30 -2.38
CA ALA A 55 -9.53 5.30 -1.37
C ALA A 55 -9.72 3.88 -1.92
N ASP A 56 -10.88 3.60 -2.53
CA ASP A 56 -11.16 2.29 -3.12
C ASP A 56 -10.17 1.92 -4.23
N ARG A 57 -9.84 2.88 -5.10
CA ARG A 57 -8.84 2.68 -6.18
C ARG A 57 -7.46 2.37 -5.63
N LEU A 58 -7.04 3.07 -4.58
CA LEU A 58 -5.74 2.83 -3.93
C LEU A 58 -5.73 1.49 -3.20
N MET A 59 -6.79 1.13 -2.49
CA MET A 59 -6.90 -0.17 -1.82
C MET A 59 -6.84 -1.32 -2.82
N ASN A 60 -7.60 -1.26 -3.92
CA ASN A 60 -7.57 -2.27 -4.97
C ASN A 60 -6.19 -2.37 -5.63
N TYR A 61 -5.58 -1.23 -5.98
CA TYR A 61 -4.25 -1.20 -6.56
C TYR A 61 -3.20 -1.84 -5.64
N LEU A 62 -3.21 -1.52 -4.34
CA LEU A 62 -2.25 -2.08 -3.38
C LEU A 62 -2.52 -3.56 -3.10
N ALA A 63 -3.76 -4.03 -3.21
CA ALA A 63 -4.08 -5.44 -3.14
C ALA A 63 -3.49 -6.19 -4.36
N ASP A 64 -3.64 -5.64 -5.56
CA ASP A 64 -3.06 -6.21 -6.79
C ASP A 64 -1.53 -6.29 -6.70
N VAL A 65 -0.87 -5.22 -6.23
CA VAL A 65 0.59 -5.21 -6.00
C VAL A 65 1.02 -6.33 -5.04
N GLN A 66 0.29 -6.54 -3.94
CA GLN A 66 0.60 -7.62 -3.01
C GLN A 66 0.45 -9.00 -3.65
N LEU A 67 -0.62 -9.20 -4.44
CA LEU A 67 -0.81 -10.44 -5.20
C LEU A 67 0.32 -10.67 -6.20
N GLU A 68 0.74 -9.65 -6.95
CA GLU A 68 1.86 -9.75 -7.89
C GLU A 68 3.15 -10.14 -7.17
N LEU A 69 3.46 -9.51 -6.03
CA LEU A 69 4.66 -9.83 -5.24
C LEU A 69 4.63 -11.24 -4.66
N MET A 70 3.44 -11.74 -4.29
CA MET A 70 3.25 -13.12 -3.84
C MET A 70 3.41 -14.13 -4.99
N LEU A 71 2.96 -13.79 -6.20
CA LEU A 71 2.97 -14.68 -7.38
C LEU A 71 4.27 -14.65 -8.18
N SER A 72 5.17 -13.69 -7.92
CA SER A 72 6.45 -13.52 -8.61
C SER A 72 7.50 -14.61 -8.28
N GLU A 73 7.09 -15.86 -8.10
CA GLU A 73 7.92 -17.06 -7.88
C GLU A 73 8.12 -17.92 -9.16
N PHE A 74 7.59 -17.51 -10.31
CA PHE A 74 7.55 -18.35 -11.53
C PHE A 74 8.35 -17.84 -12.74
N VAL A 75 9.51 -17.20 -12.53
CA VAL A 75 10.50 -16.94 -13.59
C VAL A 75 11.91 -17.26 -13.12
#